data_AF-A0A1F5L271-F1
#
_entry.id   AF-A0A1F5L271-F1
#
_cell.length_a   1.000
_cell.length_b   1.000
_cell.length_c   1.000
_cell.angle_alpha   90.00
_cell.angle_beta   90.00
_cell.angle_gamma   90.00
#
_symmetry.space_group_name_H-M   'P 1'
#
loop_
_entity.id
_entity.type
_entity.pdbx_description
1 polymer ?
#
loop_
_entity_poly.entity_id
_entity_poly.type
_entity_poly.pdbx_seq_one_letter_code
_entity_poly.pdbx_strand_id
1 'polypeptide(L)'
;MIQMRSMRIALRHFVYKINEVESDKCPCGEGSQTPRHVLLQCQTYGALRKTLFDQLHKAGMRELTNYDTVVSDPLVTRYVAQFMHRTGLLAQFQHAERQESDDETGDREIMEQSPEDAGHSPPLATTFEEGESLTQLFEYTLPDWAIPRRPETTMNSNRG
;
A
#
# COMPACT_ATOMS: atom_id res chain seq x y z
N MET A 1 4.79 4.69 9.84
CA MET A 1 3.30 4.67 9.92
C MET A 1 2.80 5.67 10.95
N ILE A 2 2.03 6.69 10.55
CA ILE A 2 1.53 7.70 11.50
C ILE A 2 0.27 7.19 12.24
N GLN A 3 -0.70 6.62 11.52
CA GLN A 3 -1.98 6.18 12.09
C GLN A 3 -1.84 5.10 13.16
N MET A 4 -0.93 4.13 12.97
CA MET A 4 -0.66 3.09 13.96
C MET A 4 -0.06 3.70 15.24
N ARG A 5 0.96 4.56 15.11
CA ARG A 5 1.59 5.24 16.27
C ARG A 5 0.58 6.04 17.08
N SER A 6 -0.33 6.75 16.42
CA SER A 6 -1.38 7.52 17.11
C SER A 6 -2.56 6.66 17.58
N MET A 7 -2.61 5.35 17.26
CA MET A 7 -3.76 4.46 17.46
C MET A 7 -5.06 4.96 16.81
N ARG A 8 -4.95 5.86 15.81
CA ARG A 8 -6.08 6.44 15.07
C ARG A 8 -6.19 5.75 13.72
N ILE A 9 -6.56 4.48 13.75
CA ILE A 9 -6.69 3.60 12.58
C ILE A 9 -8.00 2.83 12.70
N ALA A 10 -8.61 2.42 11.58
CA ALA A 10 -9.92 1.76 11.50
C ALA A 10 -9.97 0.34 12.09
N LEU A 11 -9.44 0.14 13.29
CA LEU A 11 -9.64 -1.03 14.15
C LEU A 11 -10.72 -0.71 15.18
N ARG A 12 -11.37 -1.74 15.72
CA ARG A 12 -12.55 -1.59 16.61
C ARG A 12 -12.32 -0.64 17.78
N HIS A 13 -11.11 -0.60 18.36
CA HIS A 13 -10.83 0.32 19.47
C HIS A 13 -11.02 1.80 19.09
N PHE A 14 -10.53 2.21 17.92
CA PHE A 14 -10.67 3.60 17.49
C PHE A 14 -12.08 3.91 17.02
N VAL A 15 -12.69 3.03 16.23
CA VAL A 15 -14.06 3.26 15.72
C VAL A 15 -15.10 3.22 16.84
N TYR A 16 -14.88 2.44 17.90
CA TYR A 16 -15.70 2.48 19.11
C TYR A 16 -15.58 3.82 19.82
N LYS A 17 -14.36 4.38 19.93
CA LYS A 17 -14.12 5.67 20.58
C LYS A 17 -14.85 6.84 19.90
N ILE A 18 -15.16 6.70 18.60
CA ILE A 18 -15.96 7.69 17.85
C ILE A 18 -17.43 7.29 17.71
N ASN A 19 -17.89 6.26 18.41
CA ASN A 19 -19.26 5.75 18.43
C ASN A 19 -19.77 5.18 17.08
N GLU A 20 -18.88 4.71 16.21
CA GLU A 20 -19.24 4.08 14.93
C GLU A 20 -19.54 2.58 15.06
N VAL A 21 -19.12 1.95 16.16
CA VAL A 21 -19.42 0.56 16.48
C VAL A 21 -19.78 0.42 17.95
N GLU A 22 -20.56 -0.61 18.29
CA GLU A 22 -21.05 -0.84 19.65
C GLU A 22 -20.01 -1.42 20.61
N SER A 23 -18.89 -1.96 20.08
CA SER A 23 -17.89 -2.65 20.90
C SER A 23 -16.48 -2.54 20.33
N ASP A 24 -15.52 -2.29 21.22
CA ASP A 24 -14.09 -2.25 20.93
C ASP A 24 -13.42 -3.63 20.93
N LYS A 25 -14.15 -4.69 21.30
CA LYS A 25 -13.58 -6.02 21.55
C LYS A 25 -13.01 -6.66 20.29
N CYS A 26 -11.88 -7.32 20.44
CA CYS A 26 -11.31 -8.12 19.38
C CYS A 26 -12.13 -9.41 19.18
N PRO A 27 -12.36 -9.88 17.93
CA PRO A 27 -13.03 -11.15 17.69
C PRO A 27 -12.36 -12.38 18.31
N CYS A 28 -11.08 -12.27 18.70
CA CYS A 28 -10.37 -13.33 19.42
C CYS A 28 -10.84 -13.50 20.87
N GLY A 29 -11.64 -12.57 21.41
CA GLY A 29 -12.11 -12.56 22.80
C GLY A 29 -11.18 -11.86 23.80
N GLU A 30 -9.92 -11.62 23.43
CA GLU A 30 -8.88 -11.15 24.34
C GLU A 30 -8.71 -9.61 24.30
N GLY A 31 -9.62 -8.89 24.93
CA GLY A 31 -9.53 -7.44 25.11
C GLY A 31 -9.92 -6.61 23.87
N SER A 32 -9.46 -5.36 23.81
CA SER A 32 -9.81 -4.42 22.76
C SER A 32 -8.94 -4.61 21.51
N GLN A 33 -9.54 -4.46 20.32
CA GLN A 33 -8.81 -4.56 19.05
C GLN A 33 -7.97 -3.29 18.81
N THR A 34 -6.79 -3.26 19.40
CA THR A 34 -5.78 -2.21 19.20
C THR A 34 -4.69 -2.66 18.22
N PRO A 35 -3.93 -1.73 17.61
CA PRO A 35 -2.74 -2.07 16.84
C PRO A 35 -1.77 -2.97 17.60
N ARG A 36 -1.52 -2.66 18.87
CA ARG A 36 -0.64 -3.44 19.76
C ARG A 36 -1.15 -4.86 19.94
N HIS A 37 -2.45 -5.01 20.21
CA HIS A 37 -3.06 -6.32 20.35
C HIS A 37 -2.93 -7.13 19.05
N VAL A 38 -3.35 -6.56 17.92
CA VAL A 38 -3.33 -7.24 16.61
C VAL A 38 -1.91 -7.67 16.22
N LEU A 39 -0.91 -6.79 16.41
CA LEU A 39 0.48 -7.07 16.04
C LEU A 39 1.20 -8.04 16.98
N LEU A 40 0.99 -7.92 18.28
CA LEU A 40 1.87 -8.56 19.27
C LEU A 40 1.17 -9.60 20.16
N GLN A 41 -0.16 -9.68 20.15
CA GLN A 41 -0.91 -10.45 21.16
C GLN A 41 -2.11 -11.25 20.62
N CYS A 42 -2.63 -10.95 19.42
CA CYS A 42 -3.86 -11.54 18.92
C CYS A 42 -3.67 -12.95 18.35
N GLN A 43 -4.24 -13.95 19.00
CA GLN A 43 -3.97 -15.36 18.69
C GLN A 43 -4.50 -15.76 17.31
N THR A 44 -5.59 -15.12 16.88
CA THR A 44 -6.15 -15.23 15.53
C THR A 44 -5.10 -14.99 14.44
N TYR A 45 -4.16 -14.07 14.66
CA TYR A 45 -3.13 -13.72 13.69
C TYR A 45 -1.76 -14.36 14.00
N GLY A 46 -1.70 -15.38 14.87
CA GLY A 46 -0.45 -16.02 15.28
C GLY A 46 0.38 -16.55 14.10
N ALA A 47 -0.25 -17.22 13.14
CA ALA A 47 0.43 -17.74 11.95
C ALA A 47 0.99 -16.62 11.06
N LEU A 48 0.20 -15.57 10.83
CA LEU A 48 0.62 -14.41 10.05
C LEU A 48 1.79 -13.67 10.73
N ARG A 49 1.75 -13.59 12.06
CA ARG A 49 2.79 -12.96 12.88
C ARG A 49 4.09 -13.75 12.85
N LYS A 50 4.01 -15.08 12.82
CA LYS A 50 5.17 -15.94 12.61
C LYS A 50 5.83 -15.64 11.27
N THR A 51 5.05 -15.58 10.19
CA THR A 51 5.58 -15.20 8.86
C THR A 51 6.23 -13.82 8.86
N LEU A 52 5.61 -12.83 9.53
CA LEU A 52 6.17 -11.49 9.71
C LEU A 52 7.55 -11.54 10.38
N PHE A 53 7.67 -12.27 11.50
CA PHE A 53 8.93 -12.41 12.21
C PHE A 53 9.98 -13.19 11.44
N ASP A 54 9.58 -14.23 10.69
CA ASP A 54 10.50 -14.99 9.83
C ASP A 54 11.08 -14.09 8.71
N GLN A 55 10.27 -13.22 8.12
CA GLN A 55 10.72 -12.24 7.12
C GLN A 55 11.69 -11.22 7.72
N LEU A 56 11.39 -10.72 8.91
CA LEU A 56 12.24 -9.75 9.61
C LEU A 56 13.56 -10.38 10.03
N HIS A 57 13.54 -11.63 10.51
CA HIS A 57 14.75 -12.36 10.84
C HIS A 57 15.65 -12.56 9.62
N LYS A 58 15.08 -12.92 8.45
CA LYS A 58 15.82 -13.03 7.18
C LYS A 58 16.41 -11.69 6.73
N ALA A 59 15.76 -10.58 7.05
CA ALA A 59 16.26 -9.23 6.80
C ALA A 59 17.30 -8.76 7.84
N GLY A 60 17.72 -9.62 8.78
CA GLY A 60 18.71 -9.29 9.81
C GLY A 60 18.15 -8.59 11.06
N MET A 61 16.83 -8.48 11.17
CA MET A 61 16.15 -7.78 12.28
C MET A 61 15.83 -8.79 13.40
N ARG A 62 16.41 -8.60 14.58
CA ARG A 62 16.36 -9.63 15.64
C ARG A 62 15.37 -9.38 16.78
N GLU A 63 14.74 -8.22 16.91
CA GLU A 63 13.93 -7.95 18.11
C GLU A 63 12.73 -7.03 17.86
N LEU A 64 11.52 -7.59 18.00
CA LEU A 64 10.24 -6.90 17.80
C LEU A 64 9.28 -7.19 18.95
N THR A 65 9.81 -7.09 20.16
CA THR A 65 9.06 -7.25 21.42
C THR A 65 8.35 -5.95 21.83
N ASN A 66 8.87 -4.79 21.43
CA ASN A 66 8.28 -3.50 21.77
C ASN A 66 7.48 -2.91 20.59
N TYR A 67 6.22 -2.59 20.86
CA TYR A 67 5.31 -1.94 19.92
C TYR A 67 5.91 -0.65 19.35
N ASP A 68 6.43 0.23 20.20
CA ASP A 68 6.89 1.57 19.76
C ASP A 68 8.05 1.47 18.77
N THR A 69 8.96 0.50 18.98
CA THR A 69 10.05 0.18 18.06
C THR A 69 9.50 -0.32 16.72
N VAL A 70 8.53 -1.24 16.76
CA VAL A 70 7.91 -1.86 15.57
C VAL A 70 7.27 -0.82 14.65
N VAL A 71 6.56 0.16 15.21
CA VAL A 71 5.80 1.15 14.42
C VAL A 71 6.61 2.41 14.04
N SER A 72 7.82 2.55 14.60
CA SER A 72 8.70 3.71 14.37
C SER A 72 9.84 3.41 13.40
N ASP A 73 10.30 2.16 13.32
CA ASP A 73 11.35 1.75 12.38
C ASP A 73 10.80 1.72 10.94
N PRO A 74 11.40 2.46 9.98
CA PRO A 74 10.94 2.51 8.58
C PRO A 74 10.98 1.16 7.86
N LEU A 75 12.00 0.33 8.12
CA LEU A 75 12.16 -0.99 7.50
C LEU A 75 11.09 -1.94 8.03
N VAL A 76 10.90 -1.99 9.35
CA VAL A 76 9.87 -2.82 10.00
C VAL A 76 8.47 -2.39 9.55
N THR A 77 8.26 -1.07 9.46
CA THR A 77 6.97 -0.47 9.10
C THR A 77 6.41 -1.05 7.80
N ARG A 78 7.26 -1.34 6.79
CA ARG A 78 6.83 -1.94 5.52
C ARG A 78 6.25 -3.33 5.73
N TYR A 79 6.94 -4.18 6.47
CA TYR A 79 6.48 -5.53 6.78
C TYR A 79 5.22 -5.52 7.64
N VAL A 80 5.13 -4.59 8.59
CA VAL A 80 3.93 -4.40 9.43
C VAL A 80 2.73 -3.95 8.59
N ALA A 81 2.92 -3.05 7.63
CA ALA A 81 1.84 -2.65 6.72
C ALA A 81 1.33 -3.85 5.90
N GLN A 82 2.23 -4.69 5.40
CA GLN A 82 1.87 -5.94 4.72
C GLN A 82 1.12 -6.92 5.62
N PHE A 83 1.57 -7.07 6.88
CA PHE A 83 0.87 -7.86 7.89
C PHE A 83 -0.55 -7.30 8.09
N MET A 84 -0.71 -5.99 8.32
CA MET A 84 -2.00 -5.36 8.55
C MET A 84 -2.95 -5.53 7.36
N HIS A 85 -2.44 -5.40 6.14
CA HIS A 85 -3.19 -5.68 4.92
C HIS A 85 -3.73 -7.12 4.92
N ARG A 86 -2.87 -8.11 5.20
CA ARG A 86 -3.25 -9.53 5.22
C ARG A 86 -4.22 -9.90 6.34
N THR A 87 -4.34 -9.10 7.40
CA THR A 87 -5.37 -9.34 8.43
C THR A 87 -6.80 -9.09 7.93
N GLY A 88 -6.97 -8.32 6.85
CA GLY A 88 -8.28 -7.94 6.31
C GLY A 88 -9.08 -6.97 7.19
N LEU A 89 -8.55 -6.57 8.34
CA LEU A 89 -9.26 -5.74 9.34
C LEU A 89 -9.52 -4.32 8.86
N LEU A 90 -8.70 -3.82 7.95
CA LEU A 90 -8.74 -2.44 7.49
C LEU A 90 -9.45 -2.43 6.13
N ALA A 91 -10.76 -2.18 6.15
CA ALA A 91 -11.61 -2.19 4.95
C ALA A 91 -11.05 -1.29 3.82
N GLN A 92 -10.44 -0.16 4.18
CA GLN A 92 -9.78 0.75 3.24
C GLN A 92 -8.67 0.12 2.38
N PHE A 93 -8.10 -1.01 2.79
CA PHE A 93 -7.02 -1.68 2.05
C PHE A 93 -7.52 -2.85 1.21
N GLN A 94 -8.82 -3.18 1.24
CA GLN A 94 -9.37 -4.27 0.43
C GLN A 94 -9.55 -3.90 -1.05
N HIS A 95 -9.51 -2.60 -1.39
CA HIS A 95 -9.69 -2.10 -2.76
C HIS A 95 -8.39 -1.81 -3.51
N ALA A 96 -7.22 -2.00 -2.89
CA ALA A 96 -5.92 -1.74 -3.52
C ALA A 96 -5.52 -2.79 -4.58
N GLU A 97 -6.37 -3.79 -4.82
CA GLU A 97 -6.13 -4.88 -5.78
C GLU A 97 -7.00 -4.76 -7.05
N ARG A 98 -7.63 -3.59 -7.29
CA ARG A 98 -8.45 -3.38 -8.50
C ARG A 98 -7.73 -2.52 -9.54
N GLN A 99 -7.45 -3.17 -10.68
CA GLN A 99 -7.40 -2.67 -12.06
C GLN A 99 -6.01 -2.50 -12.70
N GLU A 100 -5.41 -3.64 -13.08
CA GLU A 100 -4.68 -3.77 -14.35
C GLU A 100 -5.48 -4.77 -15.20
N SER A 101 -6.66 -4.36 -15.65
CA SER A 101 -7.49 -5.16 -16.55
C SER A 101 -8.55 -4.30 -17.24
N ASP A 102 -8.41 -4.24 -18.57
CA ASP A 102 -9.43 -3.93 -19.58
C ASP A 102 -9.99 -2.50 -19.61
N ASP A 103 -9.31 -1.64 -20.36
CA ASP A 103 -9.93 -0.54 -21.09
C ASP A 103 -9.70 -0.76 -22.59
N GLU A 104 -10.49 -1.64 -23.22
CA GLU A 104 -10.72 -1.56 -24.67
C GLU A 104 -12.11 -0.95 -24.93
N THR A 105 -12.08 0.36 -25.18
CA THR A 105 -12.86 1.09 -26.19
C THR A 105 -14.34 0.74 -26.35
N GLY A 106 -15.19 1.48 -25.63
CA GLY A 106 -16.62 1.63 -25.92
C GLY A 106 -16.97 3.10 -26.20
N ASP A 107 -16.96 3.44 -27.49
CA ASP A 107 -17.84 4.41 -28.16
C ASP A 107 -18.60 5.46 -27.33
N ARG A 108 -18.21 6.73 -27.51
CA ARG A 108 -19.16 7.85 -27.33
C ARG A 108 -19.04 8.84 -28.48
N GLU A 109 -19.84 8.57 -29.50
CA GLU A 109 -20.10 9.48 -30.60
C GLU A 109 -20.97 10.69 -30.17
N ILE A 110 -20.66 11.83 -30.80
CA ILE A 110 -21.49 13.00 -31.12
C ILE A 110 -21.88 13.92 -29.94
N MET A 111 -21.21 15.06 -29.84
CA MET A 111 -21.88 16.37 -29.88
C MET A 111 -21.03 17.39 -30.63
N GLU A 112 -21.60 17.82 -31.75
CA GLU A 112 -21.18 18.81 -32.73
C GLU A 112 -21.15 20.23 -32.14
N GLN A 113 -20.02 20.94 -32.22
CA GLN A 113 -19.98 22.41 -32.12
C GLN A 113 -18.99 23.00 -33.13
N SER A 114 -19.53 23.85 -34.01
CA SER A 114 -18.93 24.47 -35.20
C SER A 114 -18.04 25.70 -34.84
N PRO A 115 -17.10 26.13 -35.72
CA PRO A 115 -15.98 27.03 -35.37
C PRO A 115 -16.06 28.45 -35.98
N GLU A 116 -15.38 29.41 -35.35
CA GLU A 116 -14.80 30.68 -35.90
C GLU A 116 -14.30 31.52 -34.69
N ASP A 117 -13.23 32.33 -34.66
CA ASP A 117 -12.41 33.04 -35.66
C ASP A 117 -11.08 33.50 -35.00
N ALA A 118 -10.13 33.96 -35.82
CA ALA A 118 -8.68 34.04 -35.66
C ALA A 118 -8.05 35.04 -34.65
N GLY A 119 -6.83 34.68 -34.20
CA GLY A 119 -5.61 35.46 -34.53
C GLY A 119 -4.91 36.33 -33.46
N HIS A 120 -3.78 35.82 -32.93
CA HIS A 120 -2.51 36.51 -32.48
C HIS A 120 -2.59 37.58 -31.36
N SER A 121 -1.74 37.68 -30.31
CA SER A 121 -0.39 37.23 -29.86
C SER A 121 -0.27 37.56 -28.33
N PRO A 122 0.78 37.24 -27.51
CA PRO A 122 2.19 36.94 -27.81
C PRO A 122 2.79 35.71 -27.04
N PRO A 123 4.06 35.32 -27.28
CA PRO A 123 4.64 34.11 -26.67
C PRO A 123 5.06 34.38 -25.22
N LEU A 124 4.60 33.51 -24.30
CA LEU A 124 5.11 33.45 -22.94
C LEU A 124 6.16 32.35 -22.82
N ALA A 125 7.20 32.66 -22.06
CA ALA A 125 8.43 31.92 -21.92
C ALA A 125 8.22 30.43 -21.59
N THR A 126 8.80 29.56 -22.40
CA THR A 126 9.03 28.15 -22.09
C THR A 126 10.41 28.01 -21.46
N THR A 127 10.48 27.90 -20.13
CA THR A 127 11.45 27.05 -19.41
C THR A 127 10.90 26.84 -18.00
N PHE A 128 9.96 25.91 -17.86
CA PHE A 128 9.73 25.24 -16.58
C PHE A 128 10.32 23.84 -16.78
N GLU A 129 11.48 23.60 -16.19
CA GLU A 129 12.18 22.31 -16.24
C GLU A 129 11.26 21.25 -15.61
N GLU A 130 10.65 20.49 -16.49
CA GLU A 130 9.88 19.29 -16.26
C GLU A 130 10.87 18.16 -15.98
N GLY A 131 10.85 17.56 -14.77
CA GLY A 131 11.70 16.39 -14.59
C GLY A 131 11.99 15.87 -13.19
N GLU A 132 11.16 16.08 -12.17
CA GLU A 132 11.25 15.26 -10.96
C GLU A 132 10.00 14.37 -10.86
N SER A 133 10.03 13.31 -11.66
CA SER A 133 9.13 12.17 -11.52
C SER A 133 9.18 11.65 -10.08
N LEU A 134 8.01 11.51 -9.45
CA LEU A 134 7.81 10.96 -8.10
C LEU A 134 8.40 9.56 -7.90
N THR A 135 8.92 8.92 -8.95
CA THR A 135 9.69 7.68 -8.89
C THR A 135 11.08 7.86 -8.27
N GLN A 136 11.69 9.05 -8.32
CA GLN A 136 13.04 9.27 -7.75
C GLN A 136 13.05 9.32 -6.21
N LEU A 137 11.89 9.51 -5.55
CA LEU A 137 11.79 9.41 -4.09
C LEU A 137 11.76 7.95 -3.58
N PHE A 138 11.69 6.97 -4.49
CA PHE A 138 11.64 5.54 -4.17
C PHE A 138 12.89 4.77 -4.63
N GLU A 139 13.97 5.44 -5.01
CA GLU A 139 15.29 4.79 -5.14
C GLU A 139 15.97 4.65 -3.77
N TYR A 140 15.31 3.90 -2.87
CA TYR A 140 16.04 3.14 -1.87
C TYR A 140 16.12 1.72 -2.40
N THR A 141 17.30 1.38 -2.88
CA THR A 141 17.78 0.07 -3.37
C THR A 141 16.86 -1.07 -2.94
N LEU A 142 15.89 -1.40 -3.80
CA LEU A 142 15.01 -2.53 -3.56
C LEU A 142 15.88 -3.80 -3.62
N PRO A 143 15.81 -4.69 -2.62
CA PRO A 143 16.57 -5.94 -2.64
C PRO A 143 16.12 -6.82 -3.81
N ASP A 144 17.03 -7.64 -4.36
CA ASP A 144 16.87 -8.41 -5.60
C ASP A 144 15.59 -9.28 -5.66
N TRP A 145 15.06 -9.68 -4.50
CA TRP A 145 13.81 -10.44 -4.40
C TRP A 145 12.53 -9.62 -4.65
N ALA A 146 12.62 -8.28 -4.63
CA ALA A 146 11.51 -7.36 -4.85
C ALA A 146 11.35 -6.93 -6.31
N ILE A 147 12.24 -7.39 -7.20
CA ILE A 147 12.15 -7.16 -8.65
C ILE A 147 11.40 -8.35 -9.26
N PRO A 148 10.20 -8.16 -9.85
CA PRO A 148 9.51 -9.23 -10.56
C PRO A 148 10.39 -9.70 -11.72
N ARG A 149 10.85 -10.95 -11.69
CA ARG A 149 11.61 -11.53 -12.80
C ARG A 149 10.67 -11.63 -14.01
N ARG A 150 10.96 -10.88 -15.08
CA ARG A 150 10.26 -11.04 -16.36
C ARG A 150 10.48 -12.48 -16.83
N PRO A 151 9.44 -13.17 -17.33
CA PRO A 151 9.63 -14.45 -17.99
C PRO A 151 10.50 -14.25 -19.24
N GLU A 152 11.61 -14.98 -19.32
CA GLU A 152 12.48 -15.02 -20.50
C GLU A 152 11.65 -15.50 -21.70
N THR A 153 11.32 -14.58 -22.59
CA THR A 153 10.73 -14.94 -23.89
C THR A 153 11.86 -15.45 -24.76
N THR A 154 12.03 -16.77 -24.81
CA THR A 154 12.89 -17.42 -25.79
C THR A 154 12.27 -17.22 -27.18
N MET A 155 12.77 -16.24 -27.92
CA MET A 155 12.51 -16.16 -29.36
C MET A 155 13.17 -17.36 -30.02
N ASN A 156 12.35 -18.35 -30.40
CA ASN A 156 12.77 -19.37 -31.35
C ASN A 156 13.13 -18.66 -32.67
N SER A 157 14.32 -18.94 -33.19
CA SER A 157 14.73 -18.50 -34.52
C SER A 157 14.68 -19.72 -35.42
N ASN A 158 13.51 -19.94 -36.05
CA ASN A 158 13.42 -20.77 -37.24
C ASN A 158 13.70 -19.92 -38.47
N ARG A 159 14.89 -20.11 -39.04
CA ARG A 159 15.34 -19.73 -40.39
C ARG A 159 16.43 -20.75 -40.70
N GLY A 160 16.38 -21.59 -41.71
CA GLY A 160 15.68 -21.65 -43.00
C GLY A 160 16.59 -22.51 -43.88
#